data_AF-A0A8J2PK50-F1
#
_entry.id   AF-A0A8J2PK50-F1
#
_cell.length_a   1.000
_cell.length_b   1.000
_cell.length_c   1.000
_cell.angle_alpha   90.00
_cell.angle_beta   90.00
_cell.angle_gamma   90.00
#
_symmetry.space_group_name_H-M   'P 1'
#
loop_
_entity.id
_entity.type
_entity.pdbx_description
1 polymer ?
#
loop_
_entity_poly.entity_id
_entity_poly.type
_entity_poly.pdbx_seq_one_letter_code
_entity_poly.pdbx_strand_id
1 'polypeptide(L)'
;MNLQDRIRRFHRRNLSLGYYPCSFRSAMIFVPCFIIISSYTELLSGVKPNFQAWHDTASTESRDGIVTHALVGLVLWMILGMLRKIILRRLLTYRGWMFEGNVPSLKTKLFIVTIRLLCGWSKPISSSLYDLQSILPSLPVPKVKDTLNQYLESIEPLVDSDKFQELKTLAAEFAQKSGQKLQRYLILKSWLAPNYISDWWEDYVYLKCRGSLLIDSNYYAVDTLQETTPDQASRAALLTYSAVATMKKIEDCTFEPIIAQGVIPLCAWQVERMFNTTRVPGENIDTMQHEQFSDHIVVHHKGRYFKVNIYQDSRQEKLLSPAEFKLQFSRILEDTSEPDLGEDKLAALTAWDRTSWARARQNYFKGGNKLSLDSIETSAFVVNLDEEQYSMKCLQNPGSQTPGYAESSRRLFHGNGCNLWLDKSINFIVFKNGQAGGCGEHTW
;
A
#
# COMPACT_ATOMS: atom_id res chain seq x y z
N MET A 1 -7.63 10.20 -17.82
CA MET A 1 -6.27 9.60 -17.88
C MET A 1 -5.80 9.58 -19.32
N ASN A 2 -4.64 10.16 -19.62
CA ASN A 2 -4.08 10.08 -20.98
C ASN A 2 -3.44 8.69 -21.19
N LEU A 3 -3.64 8.10 -22.36
CA LEU A 3 -3.13 6.77 -22.73
C LEU A 3 -1.61 6.65 -22.54
N GLN A 4 -0.90 7.79 -22.69
CA GLN A 4 0.54 7.89 -22.51
C GLN A 4 1.00 7.53 -21.10
N ASP A 5 0.26 7.89 -20.04
CA ASP A 5 0.63 7.58 -18.66
C ASP A 5 0.43 6.10 -18.32
N ARG A 6 -0.62 5.48 -18.89
CA ARG A 6 -0.85 4.02 -18.80
C ARG A 6 0.29 3.26 -19.46
N ILE A 7 0.67 3.67 -20.66
CA ILE A 7 1.77 3.05 -21.42
C ILE A 7 3.10 3.26 -20.69
N ARG A 8 3.35 4.45 -20.13
CA ARG A 8 4.57 4.76 -19.38
C ARG A 8 4.69 3.91 -18.11
N ARG A 9 3.61 3.74 -17.34
CA ARG A 9 3.58 2.82 -16.19
C ARG A 9 3.69 1.37 -16.61
N PHE A 10 2.99 0.92 -17.66
CA PHE A 10 3.11 -0.45 -18.17
C PHE A 10 4.54 -0.75 -18.61
N HIS A 11 5.17 0.16 -19.36
CA HIS A 11 6.55 0.03 -19.80
C HIS A 11 7.54 0.07 -18.62
N ARG A 12 7.33 0.96 -17.63
CA ARG A 12 8.19 1.00 -16.44
C ARG A 12 8.03 -0.23 -15.54
N ARG A 13 6.80 -0.64 -15.21
CA ARG A 13 6.48 -1.83 -14.41
C ARG A 13 6.96 -3.12 -15.08
N ASN A 14 6.75 -3.27 -16.39
CA ASN A 14 6.94 -4.57 -17.05
C ASN A 14 8.25 -4.69 -17.86
N LEU A 15 8.76 -3.61 -18.46
CA LEU A 15 9.88 -3.68 -19.41
C LEU A 15 11.21 -3.15 -18.84
N SER A 16 11.20 -2.08 -18.02
CA SER A 16 12.46 -1.44 -17.56
C SER A 16 12.93 -1.81 -16.15
N LEU A 17 12.02 -2.14 -15.22
CA LEU A 17 12.37 -2.38 -13.80
C LEU A 17 12.21 -3.86 -13.39
N GLY A 18 11.15 -4.52 -13.88
CA GLY A 18 11.07 -5.96 -14.12
C GLY A 18 10.80 -6.86 -12.92
N TYR A 19 9.67 -7.59 -12.97
CA TYR A 19 9.69 -9.07 -13.00
C TYR A 19 8.39 -9.67 -13.56
N TYR A 20 8.33 -9.86 -14.90
CA TYR A 20 7.52 -10.94 -15.49
C TYR A 20 7.97 -11.36 -16.91
N PRO A 21 8.27 -12.65 -17.18
CA PRO A 21 8.67 -13.71 -16.25
C PRO A 21 10.13 -13.55 -15.74
N CYS A 22 10.91 -12.70 -16.39
CA CYS A 22 12.29 -12.30 -16.08
C CYS A 22 12.52 -10.88 -16.66
N SER A 23 13.62 -10.19 -16.31
CA SER A 23 13.89 -8.84 -16.84
C SER A 23 14.37 -8.88 -18.30
N PHE A 24 14.03 -7.88 -19.11
CA PHE A 24 14.48 -7.78 -20.51
C PHE A 24 16.02 -7.84 -20.62
N ARG A 25 16.74 -7.23 -19.67
CA ARG A 25 18.21 -7.32 -19.57
C ARG A 25 18.69 -8.77 -19.48
N SER A 26 18.01 -9.63 -18.72
CA SER A 26 18.38 -11.04 -18.64
C SER A 26 18.14 -11.78 -19.97
N ALA A 27 17.10 -11.42 -20.74
CA ALA A 27 16.87 -11.99 -22.06
C ALA A 27 17.99 -11.59 -23.04
N MET A 28 18.41 -10.33 -22.99
CA MET A 28 19.52 -9.80 -23.81
C MET A 28 20.88 -10.46 -23.52
N ILE A 29 21.03 -11.15 -22.38
CA ILE A 29 22.23 -11.93 -22.06
C ILE A 29 22.00 -13.41 -22.39
N PHE A 30 20.87 -13.96 -21.94
CA PHE A 30 20.57 -15.39 -22.08
C PHE A 30 20.44 -15.81 -23.54
N VAL A 31 19.73 -15.04 -24.37
CA VAL A 31 19.46 -15.42 -25.77
C VAL A 31 20.77 -15.48 -26.59
N PRO A 32 21.66 -14.46 -26.56
CA PRO A 32 22.96 -14.59 -27.22
C PRO A 32 23.82 -15.74 -26.70
N CYS A 33 23.90 -15.93 -25.38
CA CYS A 33 24.64 -17.06 -24.80
C CYS A 33 24.06 -18.41 -25.26
N PHE A 34 22.74 -18.52 -25.34
CA PHE A 34 22.08 -19.73 -25.82
C PHE A 34 22.45 -20.01 -27.27
N ILE A 35 22.38 -19.01 -28.17
CA ILE A 35 22.76 -19.15 -29.58
C ILE A 35 24.20 -19.65 -29.72
N ILE A 36 25.14 -19.09 -28.95
CA ILE A 36 26.55 -19.49 -28.96
C ILE A 36 26.69 -20.94 -28.48
N ILE A 37 26.08 -21.30 -27.35
CA ILE A 37 26.22 -22.66 -26.80
C ILE A 37 25.59 -23.68 -27.76
N SER A 38 24.39 -23.40 -28.28
CA SER A 38 23.68 -24.31 -29.18
C SER A 38 24.40 -24.50 -30.51
N SER A 39 25.12 -23.49 -31.02
CA SER A 39 25.91 -23.61 -32.24
C SER A 39 27.11 -24.56 -32.08
N TYR A 40 27.68 -24.68 -30.87
CA TYR A 40 28.83 -25.55 -30.61
C TYR A 40 28.48 -26.94 -30.11
N THR A 41 27.25 -27.17 -29.65
CA THR A 41 26.87 -28.40 -28.94
C THR A 41 25.93 -29.31 -29.72
N GLU A 42 25.58 -28.96 -30.96
CA GLU A 42 24.52 -29.63 -31.72
C GLU A 42 23.26 -29.87 -30.86
N LEU A 43 22.93 -28.96 -29.94
CA LEU A 43 21.92 -29.20 -28.90
C LEU A 43 20.53 -29.52 -29.48
N LEU A 44 20.28 -29.08 -30.70
CA LEU A 44 19.04 -29.30 -31.45
C LEU A 44 19.11 -30.51 -32.40
N SER A 45 20.24 -31.22 -32.50
CA SER A 45 20.38 -32.32 -33.47
C SER A 45 19.56 -33.57 -33.15
N GLY A 46 19.12 -33.71 -31.89
CA GLY A 46 18.24 -34.78 -31.42
C GLY A 46 16.74 -34.59 -31.69
N VAL A 47 16.31 -33.48 -32.33
CA VAL A 47 14.90 -33.31 -32.74
C VAL A 47 14.63 -34.27 -33.91
N LYS A 48 13.72 -35.24 -33.69
CA LYS A 48 13.41 -36.36 -34.60
C LYS A 48 13.33 -35.98 -36.09
N PRO A 49 13.58 -36.94 -37.02
CA PRO A 49 13.57 -36.75 -38.48
C PRO A 49 12.27 -36.19 -39.09
N ASN A 50 11.17 -36.08 -38.33
CA ASN A 50 9.95 -35.38 -38.76
C ASN A 50 10.14 -33.85 -38.89
N PHE A 51 11.29 -33.30 -38.46
CA PHE A 51 11.66 -31.89 -38.56
C PHE A 51 12.90 -31.67 -39.44
N GLN A 52 13.12 -32.50 -40.46
CA GLN A 52 14.30 -32.40 -41.33
C GLN A 52 14.43 -31.03 -42.02
N ALA A 53 13.30 -30.40 -42.37
CA ALA A 53 13.27 -29.01 -42.86
C ALA A 53 13.77 -27.98 -41.84
N TRP A 54 13.64 -28.28 -40.54
CA TRP A 54 14.10 -27.45 -39.43
C TRP A 54 15.60 -27.60 -39.20
N HIS A 55 16.16 -28.78 -39.47
CA HIS A 55 17.61 -29.03 -39.44
C HIS A 55 18.35 -28.18 -40.48
N ASP A 56 17.83 -28.14 -41.71
CA ASP A 56 18.42 -27.34 -42.79
C ASP A 56 18.34 -25.83 -42.55
N THR A 57 17.30 -25.37 -41.83
CA THR A 57 17.17 -23.96 -41.41
C THR A 57 17.85 -23.66 -40.08
N ALA A 58 18.19 -24.63 -39.24
CA ALA A 58 18.78 -24.40 -37.93
C ALA A 58 20.31 -24.21 -37.96
N SER A 59 20.99 -24.31 -39.10
CA SER A 59 22.42 -24.00 -39.15
C SER A 59 22.65 -22.52 -38.78
N THR A 60 23.48 -22.26 -37.77
CA THR A 60 23.80 -20.88 -37.34
C THR A 60 24.60 -20.08 -38.36
N GLU A 61 25.01 -20.73 -39.46
CA GLU A 61 25.62 -20.10 -40.63
C GLU A 61 24.60 -19.33 -41.49
N SER A 62 23.31 -19.67 -41.37
CA SER A 62 22.23 -18.98 -42.07
C SER A 62 21.52 -17.97 -41.15
N ARG A 63 21.01 -16.89 -41.75
CA ARG A 63 20.18 -15.90 -41.03
C ARG A 63 18.97 -16.56 -40.36
N ASP A 64 18.34 -17.51 -41.03
CA ASP A 64 17.15 -18.20 -40.53
C ASP A 64 17.47 -19.11 -39.34
N GLY A 65 18.67 -19.67 -39.28
CA GLY A 65 19.11 -20.49 -38.13
C GLY A 65 19.45 -19.68 -36.90
N ILE A 66 20.02 -18.48 -37.08
CA ILE A 66 20.21 -17.53 -35.98
C ILE A 66 18.84 -17.11 -35.41
N VAL A 67 17.87 -16.80 -36.27
CA VAL A 67 16.51 -16.43 -35.85
C VAL A 67 15.85 -17.59 -35.10
N THR A 68 15.98 -18.82 -35.60
CA THR A 68 15.41 -20.02 -34.96
C THR A 68 15.99 -20.23 -33.56
N HIS A 69 17.32 -20.17 -33.41
CA HIS A 69 17.97 -20.27 -32.09
C HIS A 69 17.60 -19.14 -31.15
N ALA A 70 17.44 -17.91 -31.66
CA ALA A 70 16.99 -16.78 -30.85
C ALA A 70 15.56 -17.01 -30.32
N LEU A 71 14.65 -17.51 -31.15
CA LEU A 71 13.28 -17.84 -30.76
C LEU A 71 13.24 -18.97 -29.74
N VAL A 72 13.98 -20.06 -29.95
CA VAL A 72 14.10 -21.17 -28.99
C VAL A 72 14.68 -20.69 -27.66
N GLY A 73 15.76 -19.91 -27.70
CA GLY A 73 16.37 -19.31 -26.52
C GLY A 73 15.41 -18.41 -25.76
N LEU A 74 14.61 -17.60 -26.46
CA LEU A 74 13.58 -16.75 -25.85
C LEU A 74 12.48 -17.58 -25.19
N VAL A 75 12.01 -18.65 -25.84
CA VAL A 75 11.00 -19.56 -25.28
C VAL A 75 11.55 -20.28 -24.04
N LEU A 76 12.77 -20.81 -24.09
CA LEU A 76 13.43 -21.44 -22.94
C LEU A 76 13.61 -20.45 -21.79
N TRP A 77 14.04 -19.22 -22.08
CA TRP A 77 14.15 -18.15 -21.09
C TRP A 77 12.80 -17.85 -20.41
N MET A 78 11.71 -17.77 -21.19
CA MET A 78 10.36 -17.59 -20.64
C MET A 78 9.93 -18.77 -19.76
N ILE A 79 10.18 -20.01 -20.20
CA ILE A 79 9.87 -21.23 -19.43
C ILE A 79 10.64 -21.24 -18.11
N LEU A 80 11.94 -20.98 -18.14
CA LEU A 80 12.79 -20.93 -16.94
C LEU A 80 12.33 -19.82 -15.98
N GLY A 81 11.97 -18.65 -16.49
CA GLY A 81 11.40 -17.56 -15.68
C GLY A 81 10.07 -17.94 -15.03
N MET A 82 9.18 -18.59 -15.78
CA MET A 82 7.91 -19.10 -15.26
C MET A 82 8.11 -20.18 -14.20
N LEU A 83 9.02 -21.14 -14.42
CA LEU A 83 9.37 -22.17 -13.45
C LEU A 83 9.91 -21.56 -12.17
N ARG A 84 10.87 -20.63 -12.27
CA ARG A 84 11.38 -19.86 -11.14
C ARG A 84 10.25 -19.17 -10.38
N LYS A 85 9.34 -18.49 -11.08
CA LYS A 85 8.18 -17.84 -10.47
C LYS A 85 7.28 -18.82 -9.72
N ILE A 86 6.98 -19.97 -10.31
CA ILE A 86 6.14 -21.01 -9.68
C ILE A 86 6.82 -21.55 -8.42
N ILE A 87 8.12 -21.83 -8.48
CA ILE A 87 8.92 -22.29 -7.34
C ILE A 87 8.91 -21.24 -6.22
N LEU A 88 9.18 -19.97 -6.54
CA LEU A 88 9.14 -18.86 -5.58
C LEU A 88 7.76 -18.71 -4.94
N ARG A 89 6.69 -18.75 -5.74
CA ARG A 89 5.31 -18.70 -5.24
C ARG A 89 5.02 -19.82 -4.26
N ARG A 90 5.47 -21.05 -4.55
CA ARG A 90 5.29 -22.20 -3.65
C ARG A 90 6.12 -22.04 -2.37
N LEU A 91 7.39 -21.63 -2.48
CA LEU A 91 8.24 -21.39 -1.33
C LEU A 91 7.65 -20.33 -0.39
N LEU A 92 7.17 -19.21 -0.93
CA LEU A 92 6.59 -18.11 -0.17
C LEU A 92 5.26 -18.46 0.54
N THR A 93 4.67 -19.64 0.28
CA THR A 93 3.56 -20.15 1.10
C THR A 93 3.99 -20.60 2.49
N TYR A 94 5.28 -20.85 2.72
CA TYR A 94 5.80 -21.20 4.04
C TYR A 94 5.70 -20.02 5.00
N ARG A 95 5.01 -20.25 6.12
CA ARG A 95 4.68 -19.24 7.14
C ARG A 95 5.27 -19.53 8.53
N GLY A 96 6.01 -20.62 8.68
CA GLY A 96 6.54 -21.04 9.98
C GLY A 96 7.44 -20.00 10.63
N TRP A 97 8.17 -19.25 9.82
CA TRP A 97 9.04 -18.14 10.25
C TRP A 97 8.32 -17.04 11.06
N MET A 98 7.00 -16.86 10.91
CA MET A 98 6.24 -15.84 11.66
C MET A 98 6.01 -16.22 13.13
N PHE A 99 6.05 -17.52 13.43
CA PHE A 99 5.74 -18.06 14.76
C PHE A 99 7.00 -18.54 15.49
N GLU A 100 8.18 -18.36 14.88
CA GLU A 100 9.46 -18.67 15.47
C GLU A 100 9.98 -17.48 16.30
N GLY A 101 10.66 -17.77 17.41
CA GLY A 101 11.35 -16.74 18.19
C GLY A 101 12.63 -16.24 17.50
N ASN A 102 13.52 -15.62 18.27
CA ASN A 102 14.75 -15.00 17.73
C ASN A 102 15.71 -16.00 17.05
N VAL A 103 15.60 -17.30 17.36
CA VAL A 103 16.44 -18.35 16.76
C VAL A 103 15.63 -19.11 15.71
N PRO A 104 15.93 -18.93 14.41
CA PRO A 104 15.18 -19.60 13.35
C PRO A 104 15.47 -21.10 13.31
N SER A 105 14.45 -21.89 13.00
CA SER A 105 14.57 -23.34 12.81
C SER A 105 15.45 -23.68 11.59
N LEU A 106 15.97 -24.92 11.52
CA LEU A 106 16.70 -25.39 10.33
C LEU A 106 15.85 -25.26 9.06
N LYS A 107 14.53 -25.50 9.18
CA LYS A 107 13.57 -25.36 8.08
C LYS A 107 13.49 -23.91 7.59
N THR A 108 13.39 -22.95 8.51
CA THR A 108 13.37 -21.52 8.17
C THR A 108 14.71 -21.05 7.60
N LYS A 109 15.84 -21.52 8.15
CA LYS A 109 17.18 -21.24 7.60
C LYS A 109 17.30 -21.75 6.16
N LEU A 110 16.91 -23.00 5.90
CA LEU A 110 16.94 -23.59 4.56
C LEU A 110 16.04 -22.79 3.61
N PHE A 111 14.82 -22.47 4.04
CA PHE A 111 13.89 -21.63 3.27
C PHE A 111 14.52 -20.27 2.89
N ILE A 112 15.12 -19.55 3.84
CA ILE A 112 15.78 -18.26 3.59
C ILE A 112 16.93 -18.41 2.58
N VAL A 113 17.76 -19.44 2.74
CA VAL A 113 18.87 -19.71 1.81
C VAL A 113 18.34 -20.02 0.41
N THR A 114 17.29 -20.82 0.27
CA THR A 114 16.65 -21.12 -1.02
C THR A 114 16.10 -19.85 -1.68
N ILE A 115 15.44 -18.97 -0.93
CA ILE A 115 14.96 -17.68 -1.46
C ILE A 115 16.14 -16.83 -1.95
N ARG A 116 17.25 -16.76 -1.21
CA ARG A 116 18.44 -16.00 -1.65
C ARG A 116 19.10 -16.57 -2.90
N LEU A 117 19.16 -17.90 -3.02
CA LEU A 117 19.68 -18.55 -4.23
C LEU A 117 18.83 -18.22 -5.46
N LEU A 118 17.50 -18.15 -5.29
CA LEU A 118 16.58 -17.87 -6.40
C LEU A 118 16.46 -16.37 -6.70
N CYS A 119 16.41 -15.50 -5.69
CA CYS A 119 16.20 -14.06 -5.86
C CYS A 119 17.49 -13.25 -5.98
N GLY A 120 18.63 -13.81 -5.58
CA GLY A 120 19.91 -13.11 -5.46
C GLY A 120 20.24 -12.77 -4.01
N TRP A 121 21.52 -12.53 -3.77
CA TRP A 121 22.07 -12.19 -2.45
C TRP A 121 22.25 -10.68 -2.25
N SER A 122 22.03 -9.88 -3.29
CA SER A 122 22.15 -8.41 -3.26
C SER A 122 21.03 -7.76 -2.46
N LYS A 123 21.35 -6.62 -1.83
CA LYS A 123 20.39 -5.74 -1.17
C LYS A 123 20.32 -4.39 -1.91
N PRO A 124 19.12 -3.85 -2.20
CA PRO A 124 17.83 -4.54 -2.05
C PRO A 124 17.70 -5.68 -3.07
N ILE A 125 16.85 -6.67 -2.77
CA ILE A 125 16.60 -7.83 -3.66
C ILE A 125 15.97 -7.38 -4.99
N SER A 126 15.27 -6.24 -4.97
CA SER A 126 14.74 -5.55 -6.16
C SER A 126 14.81 -4.04 -5.95
N SER A 127 14.90 -3.30 -7.06
CA SER A 127 14.96 -1.84 -7.10
C SER A 127 13.62 -1.16 -7.37
N SER A 128 12.52 -1.91 -7.47
CA SER A 128 11.20 -1.36 -7.77
C SER A 128 10.09 -2.00 -6.94
N LEU A 129 9.25 -1.13 -6.35
CA LEU A 129 8.17 -1.45 -5.42
C LEU A 129 7.30 -2.66 -5.82
N TYR A 130 7.02 -2.79 -7.12
CA TYR A 130 6.06 -3.78 -7.62
C TYR A 130 6.70 -5.04 -8.22
N ASP A 131 8.03 -5.15 -8.32
CA ASP A 131 8.70 -6.27 -9.00
C ASP A 131 8.33 -7.63 -8.38
N LEU A 132 8.21 -7.67 -7.05
CA LEU A 132 7.96 -8.90 -6.30
C LEU A 132 6.47 -9.22 -6.12
N GLN A 133 5.56 -8.34 -6.56
CA GLN A 133 4.11 -8.57 -6.44
C GLN A 133 3.67 -9.82 -7.20
N SER A 134 4.29 -10.08 -8.35
CA SER A 134 3.90 -11.18 -9.22
C SER A 134 4.22 -12.55 -8.61
N ILE A 135 5.23 -12.63 -7.73
CA ILE A 135 5.67 -13.86 -7.06
C ILE A 135 4.95 -14.09 -5.72
N LEU A 136 4.12 -13.16 -5.25
CA LEU A 136 3.37 -13.37 -4.01
C LEU A 136 2.35 -14.52 -4.19
N PRO A 137 2.23 -15.40 -3.18
CA PRO A 137 1.22 -16.44 -3.17
C PRO A 137 -0.16 -15.85 -2.88
N SER A 138 -1.20 -16.47 -3.45
CA SER A 138 -2.58 -16.18 -3.08
C SER A 138 -2.81 -16.52 -1.60
N LEU A 139 -3.71 -15.78 -0.95
CA LEU A 139 -4.10 -16.07 0.42
C LEU A 139 -4.79 -17.46 0.47
N PRO A 140 -4.31 -18.40 1.30
CA PRO A 140 -4.91 -19.73 1.39
C PRO A 140 -6.28 -19.65 2.07
N VAL A 141 -7.18 -20.54 1.65
CA VAL A 141 -8.47 -20.75 2.33
C VAL A 141 -8.28 -21.83 3.40
N PRO A 142 -8.40 -21.52 4.70
CA PRO A 142 -8.29 -22.52 5.77
C PRO A 142 -9.38 -23.59 5.65
N LYS A 143 -9.13 -24.78 6.20
CA LYS A 143 -10.17 -25.82 6.27
C LYS A 143 -11.21 -25.44 7.32
N VAL A 144 -12.48 -25.69 7.02
CA VAL A 144 -13.61 -25.46 7.95
C VAL A 144 -13.34 -26.08 9.33
N LYS A 145 -12.86 -27.33 9.36
CA LYS A 145 -12.54 -28.03 10.62
C LYS A 145 -11.50 -27.27 11.45
N ASP A 146 -10.41 -26.83 10.82
CA ASP A 146 -9.32 -26.14 11.52
C ASP A 146 -9.80 -24.78 12.05
N THR A 147 -10.60 -24.05 11.25
CA THR A 147 -11.23 -22.79 11.68
C THR A 147 -12.19 -22.98 12.85
N LEU A 148 -13.04 -24.01 12.82
CA LEU A 148 -13.99 -24.28 13.91
C LEU A 148 -13.29 -24.72 15.20
N ASN A 149 -12.21 -25.51 15.10
CA ASN A 149 -11.42 -25.87 16.26
C ASN A 149 -10.81 -24.62 16.93
N GLN A 150 -10.17 -23.74 16.13
CA GLN A 150 -9.62 -22.49 16.65
C GLN A 150 -10.70 -21.56 17.22
N TYR A 151 -11.89 -21.52 16.62
CA TYR A 151 -13.03 -20.76 17.13
C TYR A 151 -13.50 -21.30 18.49
N LEU A 152 -13.60 -22.62 18.64
CA LEU A 152 -14.02 -23.23 19.90
C LEU A 152 -12.96 -23.03 20.99
N GLU A 153 -11.67 -23.22 20.66
CA GLU A 153 -10.55 -22.96 21.57
C GLU A 153 -10.52 -21.50 22.05
N SER A 154 -10.82 -20.54 21.17
CA SER A 154 -10.79 -19.11 21.52
C SER A 154 -11.99 -18.65 22.35
N ILE A 155 -13.15 -19.32 22.22
CA ILE A 155 -14.37 -18.93 22.93
C ILE A 155 -14.59 -19.70 24.23
N GLU A 156 -14.01 -20.89 24.39
CA GLU A 156 -14.08 -21.69 25.63
C GLU A 156 -13.82 -20.88 26.91
N PRO A 157 -12.77 -20.03 27.01
CA PRO A 157 -12.53 -19.26 28.23
C PRO A 157 -13.51 -18.08 28.44
N LEU A 158 -14.38 -17.78 27.48
CA LEU A 158 -15.28 -16.61 27.50
C LEU A 158 -16.73 -16.97 27.85
N VAL A 159 -17.06 -18.26 27.94
CA VAL A 159 -18.44 -18.75 28.14
C VAL A 159 -18.49 -19.83 29.21
N ASP A 160 -19.66 -20.03 29.80
CA ASP A 160 -19.89 -21.15 30.72
C ASP A 160 -19.94 -22.51 29.99
N SER A 161 -19.90 -23.59 30.77
CA SER A 161 -19.84 -24.95 30.24
C SER A 161 -21.07 -25.31 29.40
N ASP A 162 -22.26 -24.88 29.81
CA ASP A 162 -23.51 -25.20 29.11
C ASP A 162 -23.54 -24.52 27.74
N LYS A 163 -23.21 -23.22 27.68
CA LYS A 163 -23.09 -22.47 26.44
C LYS A 163 -22.00 -23.03 25.54
N PHE A 164 -20.88 -23.46 26.11
CA PHE A 164 -19.81 -24.06 25.31
C PHE A 164 -20.24 -25.37 24.64
N GLN A 165 -21.01 -26.23 25.33
CA GLN A 165 -21.55 -27.45 24.72
C GLN A 165 -22.57 -27.14 23.60
N GLU A 166 -23.39 -26.11 23.77
CA GLU A 166 -24.27 -25.60 22.72
C GLU A 166 -23.46 -25.17 21.48
N LEU A 167 -22.43 -24.34 21.68
CA LEU A 167 -21.56 -23.86 20.59
C LEU A 167 -20.82 -25.01 19.88
N LYS A 168 -20.35 -26.03 20.61
CA LYS A 168 -19.77 -27.24 20.03
C LYS A 168 -20.76 -27.95 19.11
N THR A 169 -22.01 -28.08 19.54
CA THR A 169 -23.08 -28.71 18.76
C THR A 169 -23.37 -27.92 17.49
N LEU A 170 -23.52 -26.59 17.60
CA LEU A 170 -23.74 -25.70 16.46
C LEU A 170 -22.57 -25.71 15.47
N ALA A 171 -21.32 -25.72 15.96
CA ALA A 171 -20.14 -25.81 15.13
C ALA A 171 -20.09 -27.14 14.34
N ALA A 172 -20.42 -28.26 15.00
CA ALA A 172 -20.50 -29.56 14.35
C ALA A 172 -21.61 -29.60 13.28
N GLU A 173 -22.78 -29.04 13.57
CA GLU A 173 -23.88 -28.92 12.63
C GLU A 173 -23.49 -28.06 11.41
N PHE A 174 -22.86 -26.90 11.64
CA PHE A 174 -22.37 -26.03 10.57
C PHE A 174 -21.36 -26.78 9.68
N ALA A 175 -20.40 -27.51 10.28
CA ALA A 175 -19.40 -28.28 9.54
C ALA A 175 -20.03 -29.34 8.62
N GLN A 176 -21.13 -29.97 9.05
CA GLN A 176 -21.81 -31.03 8.31
C GLN A 176 -22.78 -30.49 7.26
N LYS A 177 -23.48 -29.39 7.56
CA LYS A 177 -24.50 -28.80 6.69
C LYS A 177 -23.90 -27.69 5.81
N SER A 178 -24.07 -26.44 6.22
CA SER A 178 -23.82 -25.25 5.38
C SER A 178 -22.33 -25.01 5.11
N GLY A 179 -21.45 -25.37 6.04
CA GLY A 179 -20.01 -25.09 5.98
C GLY A 179 -19.33 -25.69 4.75
N GLN A 180 -19.69 -26.91 4.35
CA GLN A 180 -19.10 -27.53 3.15
C GLN A 180 -19.48 -26.78 1.87
N LYS A 181 -20.75 -26.36 1.75
CA LYS A 181 -21.25 -25.61 0.60
C LYS A 181 -20.57 -24.24 0.51
N LEU A 182 -20.52 -23.51 1.62
CA LEU A 182 -19.86 -22.20 1.70
C LEU A 182 -18.36 -22.30 1.41
N GLN A 183 -17.69 -23.32 1.94
CA GLN A 183 -16.27 -23.57 1.67
C GLN A 183 -16.00 -23.81 0.19
N ARG A 184 -16.87 -24.54 -0.52
CA ARG A 184 -16.74 -24.74 -1.98
C ARG A 184 -16.80 -23.41 -2.72
N TYR A 185 -17.74 -22.54 -2.38
CA TYR A 185 -17.83 -21.20 -2.98
C TYR A 185 -16.60 -20.33 -2.66
N LEU A 186 -16.10 -20.39 -1.43
CA LEU A 186 -14.91 -19.65 -1.01
C LEU A 186 -13.65 -20.12 -1.76
N ILE A 187 -13.49 -21.43 -1.96
CA ILE A 187 -12.42 -22.01 -2.76
C ILE A 187 -12.53 -21.55 -4.22
N LEU A 188 -13.72 -21.60 -4.81
CA LEU A 188 -13.93 -21.11 -6.18
C LEU A 188 -13.57 -19.62 -6.30
N LYS A 189 -13.98 -18.77 -5.35
CA LYS A 189 -13.58 -17.36 -5.31
C LYS A 189 -12.06 -17.21 -5.23
N SER A 190 -11.38 -18.04 -4.42
CA SER A 190 -9.92 -18.00 -4.26
C SER A 190 -9.14 -18.33 -5.54
N TRP A 191 -9.75 -19.01 -6.51
CA TRP A 191 -9.14 -19.27 -7.81
C TRP A 191 -9.33 -18.10 -8.79
N LEU A 192 -10.39 -17.31 -8.60
CA LEU A 192 -10.76 -16.21 -9.49
C LEU A 192 -10.24 -14.86 -9.02
N ALA A 193 -9.91 -14.72 -7.72
CA ALA A 193 -9.43 -13.48 -7.12
C ALA A 193 -7.94 -13.58 -6.73
N PRO A 194 -7.13 -12.51 -6.90
CA PRO A 194 -5.76 -12.47 -6.39
C PRO A 194 -5.70 -12.69 -4.88
N ASN A 195 -6.68 -12.12 -4.16
CA ASN A 195 -6.96 -12.37 -2.77
C ASN A 195 -8.48 -12.48 -2.59
N TYR A 196 -8.97 -13.55 -1.97
CA TYR A 196 -10.40 -13.83 -1.86
C TYR A 196 -11.12 -12.96 -0.83
N ILE A 197 -10.41 -12.25 0.06
CA ILE A 197 -11.03 -11.48 1.14
C ILE A 197 -10.92 -9.96 0.98
N SER A 198 -9.99 -9.45 0.16
CA SER A 198 -9.67 -8.00 0.15
C SER A 198 -10.87 -7.11 -0.19
N ASP A 199 -11.67 -7.49 -1.19
CA ASP A 199 -12.90 -6.78 -1.58
C ASP A 199 -13.93 -6.78 -0.46
N TRP A 200 -14.16 -7.94 0.16
CA TRP A 200 -15.09 -8.05 1.28
C TRP A 200 -14.60 -7.34 2.54
N TRP A 201 -13.29 -7.34 2.80
CA TRP A 201 -12.70 -6.64 3.92
C TRP A 201 -12.90 -5.13 3.77
N GLU A 202 -12.54 -4.57 2.62
CA GLU A 202 -12.73 -3.16 2.31
C GLU A 202 -14.22 -2.75 2.40
N ASP A 203 -15.10 -3.52 1.74
CA ASP A 203 -16.54 -3.21 1.73
C ASP A 203 -17.21 -3.38 3.09
N TYR A 204 -17.11 -4.57 3.70
CA TYR A 204 -17.95 -4.93 4.85
C TYR A 204 -17.36 -4.52 6.21
N VAL A 205 -16.03 -4.42 6.33
CA VAL A 205 -15.41 -3.97 7.59
C VAL A 205 -15.37 -2.45 7.66
N TYR A 206 -15.10 -1.77 6.54
CA TYR A 206 -14.92 -0.32 6.55
C TYR A 206 -16.02 0.43 5.80
N LEU A 207 -16.16 0.22 4.49
CA LEU A 207 -16.96 1.12 3.64
C LEU A 207 -18.46 1.05 3.89
N LYS A 208 -19.00 -0.05 4.41
CA LYS A 208 -20.40 -0.18 4.80
C LYS A 208 -20.69 0.26 6.23
N CYS A 209 -19.67 0.38 7.08
CA CYS A 209 -19.88 0.92 8.43
C CYS A 209 -20.41 2.35 8.32
N ARG A 210 -21.50 2.65 9.03
CA ARG A 210 -22.16 3.97 9.01
C ARG A 210 -21.78 4.84 10.21
N GLY A 211 -21.00 4.31 11.15
CA GLY A 211 -20.46 5.03 12.31
C GLY A 211 -19.47 6.13 11.93
N SER A 212 -19.01 6.88 12.93
CA SER A 212 -18.07 7.99 12.69
C SER A 212 -16.66 7.44 12.44
N LEU A 213 -15.97 7.98 11.43
CA LEU A 213 -14.56 7.61 11.21
C LEU A 213 -13.66 8.00 12.38
N LEU A 214 -14.00 9.08 13.09
CA LEU A 214 -13.17 9.64 14.16
C LEU A 214 -12.84 8.64 15.26
N ILE A 215 -13.85 7.85 15.66
CA ILE A 215 -13.75 6.92 16.79
C ILE A 215 -13.66 5.48 16.27
N ASP A 216 -14.45 5.13 15.27
CA ASP A 216 -14.68 3.73 14.90
C ASP A 216 -13.67 3.19 13.87
N SER A 217 -12.84 4.05 13.26
CA SER A 217 -11.99 3.65 12.14
C SER A 217 -10.58 4.27 12.16
N ASN A 218 -10.46 5.59 12.20
CA ASN A 218 -9.17 6.28 12.02
C ASN A 218 -8.16 5.89 13.11
N TYR A 219 -6.89 6.01 12.77
CA TYR A 219 -5.77 5.79 13.69
C TYR A 219 -4.88 7.02 13.75
N TYR A 220 -3.96 7.06 14.72
CA TYR A 220 -2.95 8.13 14.80
C TYR A 220 -1.55 7.56 14.96
N ALA A 221 -0.58 8.36 14.54
CA ALA A 221 0.83 8.09 14.69
C ALA A 221 1.50 9.27 15.38
N VAL A 222 2.38 8.98 16.33
CA VAL A 222 3.24 9.96 16.98
C VAL A 222 4.60 9.91 16.29
N ASP A 223 5.18 11.07 16.04
CA ASP A 223 6.53 11.17 15.52
C ASP A 223 7.55 10.61 16.52
N THR A 224 8.61 10.01 16.00
CA THR A 224 9.70 9.43 16.81
C THR A 224 10.79 10.46 17.11
N LEU A 225 10.80 11.60 16.42
CA LEU A 225 11.77 12.67 16.63
C LEU A 225 11.46 13.46 17.91
N GLN A 226 12.34 13.30 18.90
CA GLN A 226 12.17 13.91 20.23
C GLN A 226 12.60 15.37 20.29
N GLU A 227 13.70 15.71 19.64
CA GLU A 227 14.20 17.09 19.52
C GLU A 227 13.96 17.58 18.10
N THR A 228 13.12 18.60 17.98
CA THR A 228 12.73 19.22 16.72
C THR A 228 13.08 20.69 16.72
N THR A 229 13.13 21.30 15.53
CA THR A 229 13.16 22.76 15.44
C THR A 229 11.92 23.35 16.14
N PRO A 230 12.04 24.47 16.87
CA PRO A 230 10.88 25.17 17.42
C PRO A 230 10.09 25.92 16.34
N ASP A 231 10.63 26.06 15.13
CA ASP A 231 9.96 26.73 14.01
C ASP A 231 8.99 25.78 13.30
N GLN A 232 7.70 25.95 13.58
CA GLN A 232 6.59 25.18 13.01
C GLN A 232 6.63 25.15 11.47
N ALA A 233 6.92 26.28 10.81
CA ALA A 233 6.97 26.36 9.35
C ALA A 233 8.09 25.50 8.78
N SER A 234 9.29 25.56 9.39
CA SER A 234 10.42 24.72 9.01
C SER A 234 10.11 23.23 9.19
N ARG A 235 9.45 22.86 10.30
CA ARG A 235 9.06 21.47 10.55
C ARG A 235 8.07 20.97 9.50
N ALA A 236 7.00 21.73 9.27
CA ALA A 236 5.96 21.40 8.29
C ALA A 236 6.57 21.26 6.89
N ALA A 237 7.50 22.13 6.51
CA ALA A 237 8.21 22.09 5.24
C ALA A 237 9.02 20.81 5.05
N LEU A 238 9.76 20.38 6.07
CA LEU A 238 10.55 19.15 6.02
C LEU A 238 9.68 17.89 5.90
N LEU A 239 8.59 17.83 6.69
CA LEU A 239 7.63 16.72 6.65
C LEU A 239 6.95 16.64 5.29
N THR A 240 6.46 17.78 4.79
CA THR A 240 5.80 17.89 3.48
C THR A 240 6.74 17.48 2.36
N TYR A 241 7.96 18.02 2.32
CA TYR A 241 8.94 17.67 1.30
C TYR A 241 9.28 16.17 1.32
N SER A 242 9.48 15.58 2.50
CA SER A 242 9.74 14.15 2.67
C SER A 242 8.58 13.29 2.19
N ALA A 243 7.34 13.68 2.52
CA ALA A 243 6.13 12.98 2.11
C ALA A 243 5.96 13.04 0.58
N VAL A 244 6.09 14.23 -0.01
CA VAL A 244 6.03 14.43 -1.47
C VAL A 244 7.13 13.62 -2.18
N ALA A 245 8.38 13.67 -1.70
CA ALA A 245 9.47 12.91 -2.30
C ALA A 245 9.21 11.40 -2.25
N THR A 246 8.60 10.92 -1.17
CA THR A 246 8.17 9.51 -1.03
C THR A 246 7.05 9.18 -2.00
N MET A 247 6.03 10.04 -2.10
CA MET A 247 4.95 9.91 -3.07
C MET A 247 5.49 9.79 -4.50
N LYS A 248 6.42 10.65 -4.90
CA LYS A 248 7.05 10.59 -6.23
C LYS A 248 7.79 9.28 -6.46
N LYS A 249 8.52 8.76 -5.47
CA LYS A 249 9.16 7.43 -5.56
C LYS A 249 8.13 6.31 -5.76
N ILE A 250 6.96 6.39 -5.11
CA ILE A 250 5.88 5.42 -5.27
C ILE A 250 5.28 5.52 -6.69
N GLU A 251 4.96 6.73 -7.15
CA GLU A 251 4.42 7.00 -8.48
C GLU A 251 5.37 6.56 -9.61
N ASP A 252 6.66 6.81 -9.43
CA ASP A 252 7.74 6.40 -10.35
C ASP A 252 8.12 4.93 -10.23
N CYS A 253 7.52 4.19 -9.28
CA CYS A 253 7.82 2.80 -8.96
C CYS A 253 9.27 2.56 -8.50
N THR A 254 9.97 3.57 -7.98
CA THR A 254 11.35 3.50 -7.50
C THR A 254 11.46 3.40 -5.98
N PHE A 255 10.32 3.44 -5.27
CA PHE A 255 10.28 3.11 -3.84
C PHE A 255 10.71 1.65 -3.62
N GLU A 256 11.45 1.40 -2.55
CA GLU A 256 11.98 0.08 -2.26
C GLU A 256 10.84 -0.89 -1.85
N PRO A 257 10.87 -2.15 -2.29
CA PRO A 257 9.92 -3.16 -1.83
C PRO A 257 9.98 -3.34 -0.31
N ILE A 258 8.82 -3.56 0.32
CA ILE A 258 8.75 -3.90 1.74
C ILE A 258 9.15 -5.38 1.91
N ILE A 259 10.23 -5.63 2.64
CA ILE A 259 10.78 -6.97 2.84
C ILE A 259 10.84 -7.33 4.33
N ALA A 260 10.10 -8.37 4.74
CA ALA A 260 10.20 -8.96 6.07
C ALA A 260 11.41 -9.91 6.17
N GLN A 261 12.07 -9.92 7.34
CA GLN A 261 13.26 -10.76 7.61
C GLN A 261 14.39 -10.60 6.56
N GLY A 262 14.41 -9.48 5.84
CA GLY A 262 15.37 -9.18 4.79
C GLY A 262 15.29 -10.06 3.53
N VAL A 263 14.33 -11.00 3.42
CA VAL A 263 14.16 -11.85 2.22
C VAL A 263 12.71 -12.07 1.77
N ILE A 264 11.71 -11.79 2.60
CA ILE A 264 10.31 -12.15 2.34
C ILE A 264 9.56 -10.91 1.85
N PRO A 265 9.20 -10.81 0.55
CA PRO A 265 8.46 -9.66 0.05
C PRO A 265 7.05 -9.61 0.62
N LEU A 266 6.61 -8.40 0.93
CA LEU A 266 5.23 -8.10 1.32
C LEU A 266 4.47 -7.43 0.18
N CYS A 267 3.14 -7.45 0.27
CA CYS A 267 2.30 -6.79 -0.70
C CYS A 267 2.47 -5.26 -0.61
N ALA A 268 2.67 -4.61 -1.76
CA ALA A 268 2.81 -3.17 -1.89
C ALA A 268 1.49 -2.44 -2.22
N TRP A 269 0.34 -3.13 -2.20
CA TRP A 269 -0.93 -2.54 -2.66
C TRP A 269 -1.37 -1.35 -1.82
N GLN A 270 -1.27 -1.44 -0.49
CA GLN A 270 -1.64 -0.35 0.42
C GLN A 270 -0.71 0.86 0.28
N VAL A 271 0.55 0.66 -0.10
CA VAL A 271 1.51 1.75 -0.33
C VAL A 271 1.04 2.66 -1.46
N GLU A 272 0.37 2.11 -2.48
CA GLU A 272 -0.17 2.88 -3.61
C GLU A 272 -1.23 3.90 -3.14
N ARG A 273 -2.02 3.56 -2.12
CA ARG A 273 -3.13 4.39 -1.62
C ARG A 273 -2.76 5.32 -0.47
N MET A 274 -1.50 5.33 -0.03
CA MET A 274 -1.03 6.18 1.07
C MET A 274 -1.25 7.68 0.81
N PHE A 275 -1.04 8.12 -0.43
CA PHE A 275 -1.23 9.49 -0.89
C PHE A 275 -2.31 9.57 -1.95
N ASN A 276 -2.77 10.79 -2.22
CA ASN A 276 -3.75 11.08 -3.27
C ASN A 276 -5.09 10.37 -3.06
N THR A 277 -5.40 9.96 -1.83
CA THR A 277 -6.55 9.11 -1.52
C THR A 277 -7.48 9.80 -0.52
N THR A 278 -8.78 9.69 -0.78
CA THR A 278 -9.84 10.17 0.10
C THR A 278 -10.99 9.17 0.12
N ARG A 279 -11.56 8.91 1.29
CA ARG A 279 -12.79 8.15 1.45
C ARG A 279 -14.01 9.06 1.25
N VAL A 280 -14.70 8.91 0.14
CA VAL A 280 -15.90 9.70 -0.17
C VAL A 280 -17.12 9.06 0.48
N PRO A 281 -17.90 9.80 1.29
CA PRO A 281 -19.11 9.27 1.92
C PRO A 281 -20.20 8.98 0.88
N GLY A 282 -20.85 7.82 1.00
CA GLY A 282 -22.08 7.51 0.26
C GLY A 282 -23.21 7.15 1.24
N GLU A 283 -24.47 7.18 0.80
CA GLU A 283 -25.58 6.95 1.72
C GLU A 283 -25.54 5.56 2.36
N ASN A 284 -25.33 4.52 1.56
CA ASN A 284 -25.33 3.12 2.03
C ASN A 284 -23.93 2.50 2.10
N ILE A 285 -23.01 3.00 1.29
CA ILE A 285 -21.63 2.52 1.20
C ILE A 285 -20.75 3.69 0.76
N ASP A 286 -19.59 3.83 1.39
CA ASP A 286 -18.59 4.83 1.01
C ASP A 286 -17.73 4.29 -0.15
N THR A 287 -16.92 5.14 -0.75
CA THR A 287 -15.98 4.73 -1.80
C THR A 287 -14.60 5.30 -1.58
N MET A 288 -13.56 4.49 -1.77
CA MET A 288 -12.19 4.99 -1.83
C MET A 288 -11.93 5.63 -3.19
N GLN A 289 -11.71 6.95 -3.19
CA GLN A 289 -11.25 7.69 -4.36
C GLN A 289 -9.73 7.83 -4.27
N HIS A 290 -9.01 7.29 -5.24
CA HIS A 290 -7.57 7.42 -5.36
C HIS A 290 -7.22 8.12 -6.67
N GLU A 291 -6.59 9.30 -6.57
CA GLU A 291 -6.05 10.03 -7.70
C GLU A 291 -4.67 9.49 -8.07
N GLN A 292 -4.48 9.26 -9.36
CA GLN A 292 -3.22 8.67 -9.84
C GLN A 292 -2.01 9.59 -9.60
N PHE A 293 -2.25 10.91 -9.66
CA PHE A 293 -1.28 11.97 -9.44
C PHE A 293 -2.00 13.15 -8.80
N SER A 294 -1.36 13.79 -7.83
CA SER A 294 -1.79 15.09 -7.30
C SER A 294 -0.66 16.11 -7.43
N ASP A 295 -1.03 17.36 -7.64
CA ASP A 295 -0.11 18.47 -7.84
C ASP A 295 -0.11 19.49 -6.71
N HIS A 296 -0.89 19.22 -5.65
CA HIS A 296 -1.04 20.11 -4.51
C HIS A 296 -1.31 19.32 -3.22
N ILE A 297 -1.04 20.00 -2.10
CA ILE A 297 -1.54 19.62 -0.78
C ILE A 297 -2.60 20.63 -0.35
N VAL A 298 -3.34 20.28 0.69
CA VAL A 298 -4.16 21.25 1.42
C VAL A 298 -3.57 21.47 2.80
N VAL A 299 -3.51 22.73 3.21
CA VAL A 299 -3.08 23.14 4.54
C VAL A 299 -4.29 23.67 5.28
N HIS A 300 -4.51 23.22 6.50
CA HIS A 300 -5.51 23.79 7.40
C HIS A 300 -4.81 24.58 8.51
N HIS A 301 -5.22 25.82 8.70
CA HIS A 301 -4.76 26.70 9.78
C HIS A 301 -5.89 27.65 10.19
N LYS A 302 -6.13 27.82 11.49
CA LYS A 302 -7.16 28.74 12.04
C LYS A 302 -8.56 28.60 11.41
N GLY A 303 -9.00 27.38 11.14
CA GLY A 303 -10.32 27.12 10.58
C GLY A 303 -10.44 27.38 9.07
N ARG A 304 -9.32 27.59 8.38
CA ARG A 304 -9.27 27.90 6.94
C ARG A 304 -8.44 26.90 6.18
N TYR A 305 -8.76 26.76 4.89
CA TYR A 305 -8.09 25.81 3.99
C TYR A 305 -7.31 26.53 2.89
N PHE A 306 -6.04 26.17 2.73
CA PHE A 306 -5.13 26.75 1.76
C PHE A 306 -4.65 25.66 0.80
N LYS A 307 -4.81 25.90 -0.50
CA LYS A 307 -4.23 25.04 -1.53
C LYS A 307 -2.78 25.44 -1.76
N VAL A 308 -1.85 24.50 -1.56
CA VAL A 308 -0.42 24.73 -1.79
C VAL A 308 0.07 23.78 -2.86
N ASN A 309 0.55 24.33 -3.98
CA ASN A 309 1.12 23.54 -5.07
C ASN A 309 2.39 22.81 -4.62
N ILE A 310 2.65 21.65 -5.20
CA ILE A 310 3.84 20.82 -4.93
C ILE A 310 4.99 21.18 -5.89
N TYR A 311 4.66 21.69 -7.07
CA TYR A 311 5.62 21.98 -8.14
C TYR A 311 5.88 23.48 -8.29
N GLN A 312 7.11 23.84 -8.68
CA GLN A 312 7.51 25.21 -8.99
C GLN A 312 6.87 25.73 -10.30
N ASP A 313 6.61 24.81 -11.22
CA ASP A 313 6.20 25.09 -12.58
C ASP A 313 4.96 24.30 -12.98
N SER A 314 4.26 24.77 -14.02
CA SER A 314 3.05 24.13 -14.54
C SER A 314 3.33 22.82 -15.31
N ARG A 315 4.59 22.55 -15.67
CA ARG A 315 5.00 21.31 -16.35
C ARG A 315 5.27 20.17 -15.37
N GLN A 316 5.23 20.44 -14.07
CA GLN A 316 5.44 19.47 -12.98
C GLN A 316 6.82 18.80 -13.04
N GLU A 317 7.84 19.54 -13.50
CA GLU A 317 9.20 19.00 -13.65
C GLU A 317 9.99 19.12 -12.35
N LYS A 318 9.79 20.20 -11.60
CA LYS A 318 10.56 20.48 -10.38
C LYS A 318 9.66 20.65 -9.16
N LEU A 319 9.93 19.84 -8.14
CA LEU A 319 9.30 19.97 -6.83
C LEU A 319 9.75 21.26 -6.14
N LEU A 320 8.87 21.82 -5.30
CA LEU A 320 9.28 22.83 -4.34
C LEU A 320 10.31 22.25 -3.37
N SER A 321 11.33 23.06 -3.08
CA SER A 321 12.35 22.80 -2.07
C SER A 321 11.78 23.01 -0.65
N PRO A 322 12.43 22.48 0.39
CA PRO A 322 12.04 22.76 1.77
C PRO A 322 11.99 24.26 2.10
N ALA A 323 12.88 25.07 1.53
CA ALA A 323 12.87 26.52 1.75
C ALA A 323 11.64 27.20 1.12
N GLU A 324 11.21 26.75 -0.05
CA GLU A 324 10.00 27.26 -0.70
C GLU A 324 8.74 26.82 0.03
N PHE A 325 8.64 25.55 0.46
CA PHE A 325 7.54 25.11 1.32
C PHE A 325 7.48 25.90 2.63
N LYS A 326 8.63 26.15 3.28
CA LYS A 326 8.69 26.98 4.47
C LYS A 326 8.12 28.37 4.21
N LEU A 327 8.48 29.01 3.09
CA LEU A 327 7.95 30.33 2.73
C LEU A 327 6.42 30.30 2.59
N GLN A 328 5.84 29.27 1.97
CA GLN A 328 4.39 29.12 1.87
C GLN A 328 3.74 28.95 3.26
N PHE A 329 4.30 28.11 4.12
CA PHE A 329 3.77 27.89 5.46
C PHE A 329 3.93 29.10 6.38
N SER A 330 5.04 29.83 6.30
CA SER A 330 5.20 31.10 7.02
C SER A 330 4.12 32.11 6.61
N ARG A 331 3.84 32.25 5.31
CA ARG A 331 2.75 33.13 4.83
C ARG A 331 1.38 32.72 5.37
N ILE A 332 1.11 31.41 5.46
CA ILE A 332 -0.15 30.89 6.02
C ILE A 332 -0.24 31.16 7.52
N LEU A 333 0.85 30.97 8.27
CA LEU A 333 0.91 31.26 9.72
C LEU A 333 0.80 32.76 10.03
N GLU A 334 1.28 33.61 9.12
CA GLU A 334 1.20 35.08 9.21
C GLU A 334 -0.12 35.63 8.68
N ASP A 335 -0.96 34.81 8.03
CA ASP A 335 -2.28 35.23 7.54
C ASP A 335 -3.21 35.54 8.73
N THR A 336 -3.79 36.74 8.70
CA THR A 336 -4.67 37.29 9.73
C THR A 336 -6.14 37.31 9.30
N SER A 337 -6.47 36.80 8.10
CA SER A 337 -7.86 36.73 7.66
C SER A 337 -8.61 35.61 8.38
N GLU A 338 -9.81 35.97 8.83
CA GLU A 338 -10.72 35.12 9.58
C GLU A 338 -11.47 34.15 8.65
N PRO A 339 -11.88 32.97 9.16
CA PRO A 339 -12.70 32.04 8.40
C PRO A 339 -14.07 32.65 8.07
N ASP A 340 -14.61 32.27 6.90
CA ASP A 340 -16.00 32.57 6.58
C ASP A 340 -16.95 31.88 7.58
N LEU A 341 -18.20 32.35 7.66
CA LEU A 341 -19.18 31.84 8.63
C LEU A 341 -19.33 30.30 8.53
N GLY A 342 -18.83 29.59 9.54
CA GLY A 342 -18.89 28.13 9.64
C GLY A 342 -17.78 27.37 8.91
N GLU A 343 -16.88 28.06 8.18
CA GLU A 343 -15.69 27.44 7.57
C GLU A 343 -14.81 26.79 8.64
N ASP A 344 -14.72 27.43 9.81
CA ASP A 344 -13.98 26.96 10.99
C ASP A 344 -14.43 25.59 11.50
N LYS A 345 -15.65 25.15 11.13
CA LYS A 345 -16.28 23.90 11.55
C LYS A 345 -16.42 22.91 10.40
N LEU A 346 -15.93 23.23 9.19
CA LEU A 346 -16.16 22.42 8.00
C LEU A 346 -15.69 20.97 8.15
N ALA A 347 -14.52 20.77 8.79
CA ALA A 347 -13.98 19.43 9.01
C ALA A 347 -14.84 18.57 9.95
N ALA A 348 -15.67 19.17 10.80
CA ALA A 348 -16.56 18.44 11.71
C ALA A 348 -17.58 17.58 10.95
N LEU A 349 -17.90 17.94 9.70
CA LEU A 349 -18.76 17.14 8.84
C LEU A 349 -18.15 15.75 8.55
N THR A 350 -16.82 15.66 8.45
CA THR A 350 -16.12 14.37 8.22
C THR A 350 -16.12 13.47 9.46
N ALA A 351 -16.38 14.02 10.64
CA ALA A 351 -16.52 13.30 11.90
C ALA A 351 -17.96 12.82 12.15
N TRP A 352 -18.92 13.17 11.30
CA TRP A 352 -20.30 12.75 11.47
C TRP A 352 -20.51 11.28 11.06
N ASP A 353 -21.71 10.76 11.29
CA ASP A 353 -22.09 9.45 10.74
C ASP A 353 -22.06 9.52 9.20
N ARG A 354 -21.69 8.41 8.56
CA ARG A 354 -21.38 8.42 7.12
C ARG A 354 -22.58 8.78 6.26
N THR A 355 -23.78 8.41 6.70
CA THR A 355 -25.03 8.66 5.96
C THR A 355 -25.40 10.14 5.99
N SER A 356 -25.35 10.76 7.17
CA SER A 356 -25.59 12.19 7.33
C SER A 356 -24.54 13.01 6.61
N TRP A 357 -23.27 12.61 6.69
CA TRP A 357 -22.21 13.27 5.93
C TRP A 357 -22.44 13.15 4.42
N ALA A 358 -22.78 11.96 3.90
CA ALA A 358 -23.10 11.77 2.48
C ALA A 358 -24.21 12.70 1.99
N ARG A 359 -25.30 12.83 2.77
CA ARG A 359 -26.43 13.72 2.44
C ARG A 359 -26.05 15.19 2.50
N ALA A 360 -25.30 15.61 3.52
CA ALA A 360 -24.81 16.98 3.62
C ALA A 360 -23.86 17.32 2.45
N ARG A 361 -22.94 16.42 2.11
CA ARG A 361 -22.06 16.52 0.95
C ARG A 361 -22.87 16.72 -0.33
N GLN A 362 -23.87 15.87 -0.58
CA GLN A 362 -24.71 15.94 -1.77
C GLN A 362 -25.55 17.23 -1.84
N ASN A 363 -26.06 17.71 -0.71
CA ASN A 363 -26.97 18.86 -0.68
C ASN A 363 -26.25 20.20 -0.77
N TYR A 364 -25.12 20.35 -0.08
CA TYR A 364 -24.48 21.65 0.15
C TYR A 364 -23.19 21.88 -0.64
N PHE A 365 -22.53 20.83 -1.12
CA PHE A 365 -21.28 20.94 -1.90
C PHE A 365 -21.55 20.90 -3.40
N LYS A 366 -22.31 21.90 -3.87
CA LYS A 366 -22.61 22.16 -5.29
C LYS A 366 -21.98 23.49 -5.72
N GLY A 367 -21.84 23.70 -7.03
CA GLY A 367 -21.30 24.95 -7.57
C GLY A 367 -19.89 25.24 -7.06
N GLY A 368 -19.65 26.44 -6.52
CA GLY A 368 -18.34 26.84 -5.97
C GLY A 368 -17.83 25.93 -4.85
N ASN A 369 -18.71 25.51 -3.93
CA ASN A 369 -18.35 24.61 -2.82
C ASN A 369 -17.85 23.25 -3.31
N LYS A 370 -18.34 22.79 -4.47
CA LYS A 370 -17.84 21.57 -5.09
C LYS A 370 -16.36 21.72 -5.49
N LEU A 371 -15.97 22.85 -6.07
CA LEU A 371 -14.58 23.09 -6.48
C LEU A 371 -13.63 23.15 -5.28
N SER A 372 -14.08 23.77 -4.18
CA SER A 372 -13.32 23.80 -2.92
C SER A 372 -13.16 22.40 -2.32
N LEU A 373 -14.24 21.62 -2.27
CA LEU A 373 -14.20 20.25 -1.78
C LEU A 373 -13.34 19.34 -2.67
N ASP A 374 -13.48 19.45 -3.99
CA ASP A 374 -12.67 18.69 -4.95
C ASP A 374 -11.17 19.00 -4.74
N SER A 375 -10.81 20.24 -4.34
CA SER A 375 -9.42 20.58 -3.99
C SER A 375 -8.93 19.87 -2.71
N ILE A 376 -9.79 19.61 -1.74
CA ILE A 376 -9.43 18.82 -0.55
C ILE A 376 -9.33 17.33 -0.91
N GLU A 377 -10.34 16.80 -1.61
CA GLU A 377 -10.45 15.37 -1.94
C GLU A 377 -9.34 14.91 -2.90
N THR A 378 -8.91 15.76 -3.85
CA THR A 378 -7.85 15.45 -4.83
C THR A 378 -6.43 15.81 -4.39
N SER A 379 -6.26 16.48 -3.26
CA SER A 379 -4.92 16.80 -2.70
C SER A 379 -4.11 15.53 -2.41
N ALA A 380 -2.78 15.65 -2.31
CA ALA A 380 -1.95 14.49 -1.96
C ALA A 380 -2.18 14.02 -0.51
N PHE A 381 -2.31 14.96 0.40
CA PHE A 381 -2.57 14.78 1.83
C PHE A 381 -2.93 16.16 2.44
N VAL A 382 -3.36 16.16 3.70
CA VAL A 382 -3.66 17.40 4.44
C VAL A 382 -2.56 17.67 5.47
N VAL A 383 -2.15 18.94 5.61
CA VAL A 383 -1.23 19.41 6.65
C VAL A 383 -1.98 20.35 7.59
N ASN A 384 -1.99 20.04 8.87
CA ASN A 384 -2.66 20.84 9.90
C ASN A 384 -1.59 21.60 10.70
N LEU A 385 -1.61 22.93 10.59
CA LEU A 385 -0.75 23.83 11.36
C LEU A 385 -1.51 24.26 12.62
N ASP A 386 -1.22 23.57 13.72
CA ASP A 386 -1.90 23.77 14.99
C ASP A 386 -1.30 24.93 15.79
N GLU A 387 -2.13 25.75 16.43
CA GLU A 387 -1.65 26.86 17.26
C GLU A 387 -1.22 26.42 18.65
N GLU A 388 -1.67 25.24 19.06
CA GLU A 388 -1.34 24.67 20.36
C GLU A 388 0.03 24.01 20.36
N GLN A 389 0.64 23.96 21.54
CA GLN A 389 1.93 23.30 21.79
C GLN A 389 1.72 22.11 22.70
N TYR A 390 2.22 20.94 22.28
CA TYR A 390 2.21 19.75 23.11
C TYR A 390 3.60 19.11 23.16
N SER A 391 3.87 18.37 24.24
CA SER A 391 5.15 17.68 24.44
C SER A 391 5.01 16.18 24.22
N MET A 392 5.90 15.60 23.41
CA MET A 392 5.96 14.15 23.17
C MET A 392 7.10 13.46 23.92
N LYS A 393 7.76 14.14 24.87
CA LYS A 393 9.00 13.68 25.55
C LYS A 393 8.83 12.44 26.45
N CYS A 394 7.62 11.94 26.66
CA CYS A 394 7.32 10.89 27.64
C CYS A 394 7.67 9.46 27.22
N LEU A 395 8.16 9.22 26.00
CA LEU A 395 8.62 7.90 25.56
C LEU A 395 9.78 7.33 26.41
N GLN A 396 10.42 8.16 27.26
CA GLN A 396 11.57 7.76 28.08
C GLN A 396 11.21 7.26 29.49
N ASN A 397 10.05 7.64 30.06
CA ASN A 397 9.67 7.26 31.44
C ASN A 397 8.22 6.73 31.47
N PRO A 398 7.99 5.44 31.17
CA PRO A 398 6.69 4.79 31.34
C PRO A 398 6.33 4.74 32.85
N GLY A 399 5.76 5.84 33.35
CA GLY A 399 5.48 6.05 34.77
C GLY A 399 5.36 7.53 35.15
N SER A 400 5.96 8.45 34.39
CA SER A 400 5.70 9.87 34.60
C SER A 400 4.35 10.24 33.98
N GLN A 401 3.36 10.56 34.83
CA GLN A 401 2.09 11.16 34.44
C GLN A 401 2.33 12.59 33.92
N THR A 402 3.05 12.71 32.82
CA THR A 402 3.31 13.99 32.18
C THR A 402 2.06 14.31 31.35
N PRO A 403 1.29 15.35 31.70
CA PRO A 403 -0.02 15.61 31.06
C PRO A 403 0.08 15.77 29.53
N GLY A 404 1.21 16.25 29.03
CA GLY A 404 1.42 16.59 27.61
C GLY A 404 1.40 15.41 26.62
N TYR A 405 1.79 14.19 27.00
CA TYR A 405 1.79 13.07 26.04
C TYR A 405 0.37 12.52 25.77
N ALA A 406 -0.43 12.41 26.83
CA ALA A 406 -1.84 12.02 26.68
C ALA A 406 -2.62 13.07 25.87
N GLU A 407 -2.34 14.36 26.10
CA GLU A 407 -2.95 15.46 25.36
C GLU A 407 -2.50 15.51 23.90
N SER A 408 -1.21 15.36 23.61
CA SER A 408 -0.73 15.25 22.22
C SER A 408 -1.33 14.04 21.51
N SER A 409 -1.42 12.89 22.18
CA SER A 409 -2.05 11.69 21.61
C SER A 409 -3.53 11.93 21.29
N ARG A 410 -4.31 12.52 22.21
CA ARG A 410 -5.70 12.92 21.97
C ARG A 410 -5.80 13.88 20.78
N ARG A 411 -4.92 14.87 20.73
CA ARG A 411 -4.89 15.87 19.67
C ARG A 411 -4.55 15.28 18.30
N LEU A 412 -3.62 14.33 18.25
CA LEU A 412 -3.29 13.60 17.02
C LEU A 412 -4.39 12.62 16.60
N PHE A 413 -5.12 12.06 17.56
CA PHE A 413 -6.21 11.13 17.30
C PHE A 413 -7.46 11.81 16.76
N HIS A 414 -7.97 12.81 17.48
CA HIS A 414 -9.27 13.41 17.17
C HIS A 414 -9.27 14.93 16.95
N GLY A 415 -8.12 15.59 17.07
CA GLY A 415 -8.05 17.05 16.92
C GLY A 415 -8.92 17.78 17.94
N ASN A 416 -9.58 18.87 17.53
CA ASN A 416 -10.67 19.54 18.28
C ASN A 416 -12.04 19.24 17.66
N GLY A 417 -12.13 18.21 16.81
CA GLY A 417 -13.33 17.91 16.03
C GLY A 417 -13.58 18.83 14.84
N CYS A 418 -12.80 19.89 14.63
CA CYS A 418 -13.00 20.84 13.53
C CYS A 418 -11.76 21.05 12.65
N ASN A 419 -10.63 20.42 12.97
CA ASN A 419 -9.34 20.68 12.33
C ASN A 419 -8.71 19.47 11.63
N LEU A 420 -9.41 18.34 11.51
CA LEU A 420 -8.92 17.16 10.80
C LEU A 420 -9.90 16.79 9.69
N TRP A 421 -9.38 16.59 8.47
CA TRP A 421 -10.19 16.06 7.38
C TRP A 421 -10.12 14.54 7.42
N LEU A 422 -11.01 13.92 8.20
CA LEU A 422 -10.90 12.51 8.60
C LEU A 422 -11.06 11.53 7.44
N ASP A 423 -11.67 11.97 6.34
CA ASP A 423 -11.80 11.20 5.11
C ASP A 423 -10.48 11.09 4.34
N LYS A 424 -9.49 11.95 4.61
CA LYS A 424 -8.20 11.94 3.90
C LYS A 424 -7.34 10.77 4.36
N SER A 425 -6.66 10.11 3.42
CA SER A 425 -5.76 9.00 3.75
C SER A 425 -4.78 9.34 4.87
N ILE A 426 -4.15 10.52 4.79
CA ILE A 426 -3.22 11.03 5.79
C ILE A 426 -3.45 12.52 6.05
N ASN A 427 -3.53 12.85 7.33
CA ASN A 427 -3.42 14.19 7.89
C ASN A 427 -2.10 14.28 8.66
N PHE A 428 -1.15 15.12 8.22
CA PHE A 428 0.00 15.50 9.04
C PHE A 428 -0.42 16.62 9.98
N ILE A 429 0.01 16.55 11.24
CA ILE A 429 -0.34 17.55 12.26
C ILE A 429 0.98 18.08 12.82
N VAL A 430 1.18 19.39 12.76
CA VAL A 430 2.39 20.05 13.24
C VAL A 430 1.99 21.09 14.29
N PHE A 431 2.43 20.88 15.52
CA PHE A 431 2.20 21.78 16.64
C PHE A 431 3.09 23.03 16.56
N LYS A 432 2.71 24.09 17.28
CA LYS A 432 3.40 25.38 17.26
C LYS A 432 4.87 25.31 17.70
N ASN A 433 5.25 24.30 18.47
CA ASN A 433 6.64 24.04 18.89
C ASN A 433 7.41 23.11 17.93
N GLY A 434 6.85 22.79 16.76
CA GLY A 434 7.47 21.90 15.76
C GLY A 434 7.44 20.41 16.10
N GLN A 435 6.76 20.00 17.18
CA GLN A 435 6.41 18.60 17.40
C GLN A 435 5.32 18.20 16.39
N ALA A 436 5.28 16.93 15.98
CA ALA A 436 4.39 16.51 14.91
C ALA A 436 3.89 15.08 15.08
N GLY A 437 2.87 14.73 14.30
CA GLY A 437 2.37 13.38 14.17
C GLY A 437 1.40 13.32 12.99
N GLY A 438 0.50 12.35 12.99
CA GLY A 438 -0.57 12.31 12.01
C GLY A 438 -1.76 11.49 12.41
N CYS A 439 -2.85 11.70 11.68
CA CYS A 439 -4.09 10.93 11.72
C CYS A 439 -4.29 10.28 10.34
N GLY A 440 -4.59 8.99 10.31
CA GLY A 440 -4.80 8.24 9.09
C GLY A 440 -6.20 7.64 9.02
N GLU A 441 -6.80 7.72 7.83
CA GLU A 441 -7.98 6.91 7.49
C GLU A 441 -7.55 5.44 7.36
N HIS A 442 -8.33 4.49 7.85
CA HIS A 442 -7.88 3.09 8.01
C HIS A 442 -8.23 2.19 6.81
N THR A 443 -9.17 2.57 5.95
CA THR A 443 -9.71 1.68 4.90
C THR A 443 -8.68 1.29 3.84
N TRP A 444 -7.71 2.15 3.54
CA TRP A 444 -6.86 2.06 2.33
C TRP A 444 -5.73 1.02 2.33
#